data_AF-A0A937DVK1-F1
#
_entry.id   AF-A0A937DVK1-F1
#
_cell.length_a   1.000
_cell.length_b   1.000
_cell.length_c   1.000
_cell.angle_alpha   90.00
_cell.angle_beta   90.00
_cell.angle_gamma   90.00
#
_symmetry.space_group_name_H-M   'P 1'
#
loop_
_entity.id
_entity.type
_entity.pdbx_description
1 polymer ?
#
loop_
_entity_poly.entity_id
_entity_poly.type
_entity_poly.pdbx_seq_one_letter_code
_entity_poly.pdbx_strand_id
1 'polypeptide(L)'
;MRPVLNVVALLGLIAFPPFAFAQDLALKRVMLSSGGLGYFEYEASVDGDATLKLTVSLGQVDDILKSLVVYDDKGGVGGLSLPGREPLAQAFRDLPFDQSSLGSPADLLATLKGTQITVGGAKAMTGRVVSVEEEIATLPNDRGTIKRTRVTLFTDRGLQQFILEDAENLQFADAALRDKIGQALLAIQNNRAKDARTIELSTRGQGKRTVRVAYIVEAPVWKASYRLTLAADPAAPRSALQGWAVIENMSGQDWKDVELTLVSGRPVAFRQALYNAYYVTRPEVPVEVAGRLMPGVDRGGVQVAEDRPKSMPMPAPAPYRAQQERGAAPAMAPPPPPPAPIAVAAEQVEASDAATQVIFKFPRPVTVENGRTLSIPIIDRQVPAQRLALYQADTAPRNPLAAIRLSNDGDSGLPAGVITMYERDRAGYVTYVGDARLSGFPIGETRLLAYALDGKIRIERDVGQCDRPGSG
;
A
#
# COMPACT_ATOMS: atom_id res chain seq x y z
N MET A 1 85.54 -12.27 -1.76
CA MET A 1 84.32 -11.72 -2.40
C MET A 1 83.13 -12.51 -1.86
N ARG A 2 82.09 -11.80 -1.42
CA ARG A 2 80.98 -12.28 -0.56
C ARG A 2 80.01 -13.24 -1.30
N PRO A 3 79.35 -14.18 -0.59
CA PRO A 3 78.23 -14.94 -1.13
C PRO A 3 76.93 -14.12 -1.08
N VAL A 4 76.13 -14.19 -2.13
CA VAL A 4 74.81 -13.54 -2.22
C VAL A 4 73.75 -14.54 -1.77
N LEU A 5 73.05 -14.20 -0.69
CA LEU A 5 71.96 -14.95 -0.10
C LEU A 5 70.65 -14.54 -0.78
N ASN A 6 70.01 -15.43 -1.53
CA ASN A 6 68.68 -15.19 -2.09
C ASN A 6 67.61 -15.49 -1.03
N VAL A 7 66.92 -14.45 -0.58
CA VAL A 7 65.72 -14.54 0.27
C VAL A 7 64.50 -14.67 -0.64
N VAL A 8 63.81 -15.81 -0.57
CA VAL A 8 62.50 -16.02 -1.19
C VAL A 8 61.44 -15.57 -0.17
N ALA A 9 60.77 -14.45 -0.45
CA ALA A 9 59.62 -14.00 0.32
C ALA A 9 58.34 -14.67 -0.19
N LEU A 10 57.72 -15.50 0.64
CA LEU A 10 56.43 -16.15 0.38
C LEU A 10 55.30 -15.14 0.71
N LEU A 11 54.72 -14.53 -0.33
CA LEU A 11 53.53 -13.68 -0.20
C LEU A 11 52.28 -14.58 -0.15
N GLY A 12 51.68 -14.69 1.03
CA GLY A 12 50.40 -15.36 1.24
C GLY A 12 49.27 -14.61 0.54
N LEU A 13 48.63 -15.27 -0.42
CA LEU A 13 47.44 -14.79 -1.12
C LEU A 13 46.25 -14.91 -0.15
N ILE A 14 45.85 -13.80 0.48
CA ILE A 14 44.59 -13.73 1.21
C ILE A 14 43.48 -13.65 0.16
N ALA A 15 42.87 -14.79 -0.15
CA ALA A 15 41.69 -14.88 -1.00
C ALA A 15 40.48 -14.29 -0.26
N PHE A 16 40.16 -13.03 -0.54
CA PHE A 16 38.82 -12.50 -0.24
C PHE A 16 37.82 -13.25 -1.13
N PRO A 17 36.78 -13.88 -0.57
CA PRO A 17 35.72 -14.45 -1.40
C PRO A 17 35.08 -13.31 -2.21
N PRO A 18 34.84 -13.49 -3.52
CA PRO A 18 34.13 -12.49 -4.30
C PRO A 18 32.71 -12.38 -3.72
N PHE A 19 32.35 -11.20 -3.22
CA PHE A 19 30.95 -10.86 -3.02
C PHE A 19 30.29 -10.90 -4.40
N ALA A 20 29.60 -11.99 -4.70
CA ALA A 20 28.78 -12.10 -5.89
C ALA A 20 27.68 -11.04 -5.77
N PHE A 21 27.70 -10.05 -6.68
CA PHE A 21 26.61 -9.09 -6.81
C PHE A 21 25.35 -9.87 -7.20
N ALA A 22 24.42 -10.02 -6.26
CA ALA A 22 23.05 -10.40 -6.58
C ALA A 22 22.49 -9.35 -7.56
N GLN A 23 21.83 -9.78 -8.63
CA GLN A 23 21.07 -8.85 -9.45
C GLN A 23 19.94 -8.25 -8.62
N ASP A 24 19.68 -6.96 -8.79
CA ASP A 24 18.59 -6.27 -8.11
C ASP A 24 17.24 -6.93 -8.46
N LEU A 25 16.31 -6.91 -7.51
CA LEU A 25 14.95 -7.40 -7.70
C LEU A 25 14.27 -6.63 -8.83
N ALA A 26 13.92 -7.33 -9.91
CA ALA A 26 13.19 -6.76 -11.04
C ALA A 26 11.72 -7.15 -10.96
N LEU A 27 10.80 -6.18 -11.00
CA LEU A 27 9.37 -6.45 -11.07
C LEU A 27 9.04 -7.17 -12.38
N LYS A 28 8.39 -8.34 -12.30
CA LYS A 28 8.04 -9.17 -13.46
C LYS A 28 6.55 -9.32 -13.67
N ARG A 29 5.76 -9.35 -12.59
CA ARG A 29 4.32 -9.58 -12.70
C ARG A 29 3.53 -8.66 -11.78
N VAL A 30 2.45 -8.11 -12.31
CA VAL A 30 1.48 -7.29 -11.58
C VAL A 30 0.10 -7.85 -11.81
N MET A 31 -0.63 -8.10 -10.74
CA MET A 31 -2.04 -8.43 -10.79
C MET A 31 -2.85 -7.41 -10.01
N LEU A 32 -3.83 -6.77 -10.64
CA LEU A 32 -4.70 -5.77 -10.00
C LEU A 32 -6.12 -6.30 -9.86
N SER A 33 -6.68 -6.12 -8.67
CA SER A 33 -8.07 -6.45 -8.35
C SER A 33 -8.95 -5.20 -8.41
N SER A 34 -10.18 -5.37 -8.88
CA SER A 34 -11.23 -4.34 -8.78
C SER A 34 -11.67 -4.10 -7.31
N GLY A 35 -11.21 -4.95 -6.39
CA GLY A 35 -11.32 -4.81 -4.94
C GLY A 35 -10.25 -3.93 -4.30
N GLY A 36 -9.33 -3.33 -5.07
CA GLY A 36 -8.33 -2.39 -4.56
C GLY A 36 -7.06 -3.05 -3.98
N LEU A 37 -6.75 -4.26 -4.43
CA LEU A 37 -5.52 -4.96 -4.07
C LEU A 37 -4.64 -5.15 -5.31
N GLY A 38 -3.32 -5.03 -5.11
CA GLY A 38 -2.30 -5.35 -6.10
C GLY A 38 -1.39 -6.46 -5.58
N TYR A 39 -1.16 -7.49 -6.40
CA TYR A 39 -0.10 -8.48 -6.22
C TYR A 39 1.09 -8.08 -7.09
N PHE A 40 2.28 -8.02 -6.49
CA PHE A 40 3.53 -7.64 -7.14
C PHE A 40 4.53 -8.77 -6.96
N GLU A 41 5.09 -9.27 -8.05
CA GLU A 41 6.12 -10.32 -8.05
C GLU A 41 7.39 -9.83 -8.71
N TYR A 42 8.48 -9.91 -7.95
CA TYR A 42 9.82 -9.56 -8.35
C TYR A 42 10.66 -10.82 -8.54
N GLU A 43 11.65 -10.75 -9.40
CA GLU A 43 12.58 -11.84 -9.68
C GLU A 43 14.03 -11.34 -9.62
N ALA A 44 14.92 -12.14 -9.06
CA ALA A 44 16.37 -11.91 -9.04
C ALA A 44 17.14 -13.20 -9.30
N SER A 45 18.23 -13.12 -10.06
CA SER A 45 19.22 -14.19 -10.15
C SER A 45 20.28 -14.00 -9.07
N VAL A 46 20.50 -15.03 -8.26
CA VAL A 46 21.49 -15.02 -7.17
C VAL A 46 22.46 -16.19 -7.31
N ASP A 47 23.63 -16.08 -6.70
CA ASP A 47 24.64 -17.15 -6.62
C ASP A 47 25.05 -17.35 -5.17
N GLY A 48 24.86 -18.57 -4.64
CA GLY A 48 25.14 -18.87 -3.24
C GLY A 48 24.17 -18.21 -2.26
N ASP A 49 24.72 -17.72 -1.15
CA ASP A 49 24.01 -16.90 -0.17
C ASP A 49 23.94 -15.45 -0.66
N ALA A 50 22.76 -14.83 -0.56
CA ALA A 50 22.55 -13.48 -1.07
C ALA A 50 21.57 -12.68 -0.22
N THR A 51 21.81 -11.37 -0.16
CA THR A 51 20.90 -10.39 0.44
C THR A 51 20.28 -9.53 -0.65
N LEU A 52 18.96 -9.62 -0.78
CA LEU A 52 18.15 -8.87 -1.73
C LEU A 52 17.54 -7.66 -1.02
N LYS A 53 17.48 -6.51 -1.70
CA LYS A 53 16.90 -5.27 -1.17
C LYS A 53 15.62 -4.94 -1.90
N LEU A 54 14.55 -4.70 -1.14
CA LEU A 54 13.25 -4.31 -1.66
C LEU A 54 12.83 -2.98 -1.04
N THR A 55 12.79 -1.91 -1.82
CA THR A 55 12.34 -0.59 -1.37
C THR A 55 10.85 -0.42 -1.64
N VAL A 56 10.08 -0.14 -0.60
CA VAL A 56 8.62 -0.10 -0.62
C VAL A 56 8.09 1.14 0.07
N SER A 57 6.85 1.55 -0.20
CA SER A 57 6.26 2.69 0.49
C SER A 57 6.02 2.39 1.97
N LEU A 58 6.25 3.36 2.86
CA LEU A 58 5.99 3.20 4.30
C LEU A 58 4.53 2.80 4.57
N GLY A 59 3.57 3.34 3.80
CA GLY A 59 2.15 3.02 3.96
C GLY A 59 1.81 1.55 3.67
N GLN A 60 2.66 0.87 2.90
CA GLN A 60 2.48 -0.52 2.44
C GLN A 60 3.21 -1.54 3.32
N VAL A 61 4.10 -1.10 4.21
CA VAL A 61 4.95 -2.00 5.01
C VAL A 61 4.13 -3.03 5.80
N ASP A 62 3.02 -2.61 6.40
CA ASP A 62 2.13 -3.50 7.15
C ASP A 62 1.58 -4.65 6.28
N ASP A 63 1.10 -4.31 5.08
CA ASP A 63 0.54 -5.30 4.15
C ASP A 63 1.63 -6.22 3.58
N ILE A 64 2.84 -5.69 3.37
CA ILE A 64 4.00 -6.47 2.94
C ILE A 64 4.41 -7.45 4.03
N LEU A 65 4.59 -7.01 5.28
CA LEU A 65 4.94 -7.90 6.39
C LEU A 65 3.92 -9.02 6.58
N LYS A 66 2.63 -8.74 6.31
CA LYS A 66 1.54 -9.72 6.39
C LYS A 66 1.56 -10.74 5.25
N SER A 67 1.99 -10.36 4.05
CA SER A 67 1.73 -11.12 2.82
C SER A 67 2.98 -11.52 2.02
N LEU A 68 4.17 -11.06 2.42
CA LEU A 68 5.40 -11.32 1.71
C LEU A 68 5.69 -12.83 1.68
N VAL A 69 5.91 -13.34 0.47
CA VAL A 69 6.37 -14.70 0.23
C VAL A 69 7.64 -14.64 -0.61
N VAL A 70 8.61 -15.47 -0.23
CA VAL A 70 9.86 -15.65 -0.97
C VAL A 70 9.90 -17.08 -1.46
N TYR A 71 9.96 -17.25 -2.77
CA TYR A 71 10.13 -18.54 -3.42
C TYR A 71 11.54 -18.63 -3.98
N ASP A 72 12.23 -19.70 -3.63
CA ASP A 72 13.60 -19.98 -4.02
C ASP A 72 13.64 -21.38 -4.61
N ASP A 73 13.92 -21.49 -5.91
CA ASP A 73 13.74 -22.75 -6.65
C ASP A 73 14.67 -23.87 -6.18
N LYS A 74 15.84 -23.51 -5.61
CA LYS A 74 16.91 -24.45 -5.23
C LYS A 74 17.54 -24.16 -3.86
N GLY A 75 17.06 -23.13 -3.15
CA GLY A 75 17.59 -22.71 -1.86
C GLY A 75 16.51 -22.63 -0.77
N GLY A 76 16.80 -21.85 0.27
CA GLY A 76 15.91 -21.63 1.40
C GLY A 76 15.91 -20.18 1.85
N VAL A 77 14.78 -19.76 2.42
CA VAL A 77 14.61 -18.41 2.98
C VAL A 77 15.41 -18.29 4.28
N GLY A 78 16.21 -17.23 4.38
CA GLY A 78 17.00 -16.92 5.58
C GLY A 78 16.17 -16.19 6.62
N GLY A 79 16.04 -14.88 6.43
CA GLY A 79 15.35 -13.96 7.32
C GLY A 79 15.11 -12.61 6.66
N LEU A 80 14.12 -11.90 7.19
CA LEU A 80 13.72 -10.55 6.79
C LEU A 80 14.19 -9.56 7.84
N SER A 81 14.90 -8.51 7.43
CA SER A 81 15.28 -7.37 8.26
C SER A 81 14.64 -6.10 7.74
N LEU A 82 14.09 -5.31 8.65
CA LEU A 82 13.48 -4.02 8.36
C LEU A 82 13.85 -3.07 9.51
N PRO A 83 14.44 -1.89 9.24
CA PRO A 83 14.73 -0.92 10.29
C PRO A 83 13.46 -0.56 11.05
N GLY A 84 13.53 -0.58 12.37
CA GLY A 84 12.40 -0.20 13.23
C GLY A 84 11.93 1.23 12.95
N ARG A 85 10.65 1.50 13.18
CA ARG A 85 10.09 2.85 13.09
C ARG A 85 10.53 3.61 14.33
N GLU A 86 11.73 4.18 14.35
CA GLU A 86 12.12 5.04 15.47
C GLU A 86 11.33 6.36 15.36
N PRO A 87 10.40 6.65 16.29
CA PRO A 87 9.65 7.90 16.23
C PRO A 87 10.64 9.05 16.40
N LEU A 88 10.49 10.13 15.64
CA LEU A 88 11.34 11.31 15.80
C LEU A 88 11.39 11.77 17.28
N ALA A 89 10.27 11.68 18.00
CA ALA A 89 10.19 11.97 19.43
C ALA A 89 11.15 11.14 20.30
N GLN A 90 11.49 9.92 19.90
CA GLN A 90 12.42 9.05 20.61
C GLN A 90 13.88 9.49 20.36
N ALA A 91 14.21 9.92 19.15
CA ALA A 91 15.53 10.48 18.83
C ALA A 91 15.83 11.79 19.60
N PHE A 92 14.79 12.54 19.98
CA PHE A 92 14.92 13.76 20.78
C PHE A 92 14.76 13.55 22.30
N ARG A 93 14.41 12.34 22.78
CA ARG A 93 14.11 12.08 24.19
C ARG A 93 15.29 12.39 25.12
N ASP A 94 16.51 12.09 24.68
CA ASP A 94 17.73 12.24 25.48
C ASP A 94 18.55 13.50 25.11
N LEU A 95 17.95 14.40 24.33
CA LEU A 95 18.57 15.65 23.89
C LEU A 95 18.16 16.82 24.80
N PRO A 96 19.04 17.81 25.02
CA PRO A 96 18.74 18.99 25.83
C PRO A 96 17.88 20.04 25.08
N PHE A 97 17.35 19.69 23.91
CA PHE A 97 16.51 20.53 23.06
C PHE A 97 15.52 19.64 22.30
N ASP A 98 14.43 20.23 21.81
CA ASP A 98 13.42 19.54 21.02
C ASP A 98 13.51 19.92 19.52
N GLN A 99 12.60 19.38 18.71
CA GLN A 99 12.58 19.67 17.27
C GLN A 99 12.33 21.15 16.97
N SER A 100 11.53 21.84 17.79
CA SER A 100 11.18 23.25 17.58
C SER A 100 12.37 24.17 17.81
N SER A 101 13.27 23.82 18.73
CA SER A 101 14.53 24.54 18.97
C SER A 101 15.43 24.63 17.72
N LEU A 102 15.27 23.75 16.74
CA LEU A 102 16.03 23.79 15.48
C LEU A 102 15.37 24.64 14.38
N GLY A 103 14.28 25.35 14.70
CA GLY A 103 13.55 26.22 13.78
C GLY A 103 14.34 27.47 13.38
N SER A 104 15.17 27.99 14.28
CA SER A 104 16.09 29.11 14.02
C SER A 104 17.37 28.99 14.87
N PRO A 105 18.48 29.63 14.46
CA PRO A 105 19.67 29.74 15.31
C PRO A 105 19.38 30.42 16.66
N ALA A 106 18.46 31.38 16.69
CA ALA A 106 18.06 32.09 17.90
C ALA A 106 17.37 31.16 18.91
N ASP A 107 16.41 30.34 18.45
CA ASP A 107 15.69 29.38 19.30
C ASP A 107 16.62 28.32 19.89
N LEU A 108 17.57 27.85 19.08
CA LEU A 108 18.56 26.86 19.50
C LEU A 108 19.45 27.42 20.61
N LEU A 109 19.98 28.64 20.41
CA LEU A 109 20.80 29.33 21.41
C LEU A 109 19.99 29.68 22.67
N ALA A 110 18.73 30.06 22.52
CA ALA A 110 17.83 30.38 23.63
C ALA A 110 17.51 29.13 24.48
N THR A 111 17.39 27.96 23.85
CA THR A 111 17.22 26.67 24.53
C THR A 111 18.51 26.24 25.21
N LEU A 112 19.65 26.44 24.55
CA LEU A 112 20.98 26.04 24.99
C LEU A 112 21.70 27.13 25.80
N LYS A 113 20.98 27.88 26.62
CA LYS A 113 21.58 28.87 27.54
C LYS A 113 22.60 28.18 28.46
N GLY A 114 23.72 28.86 28.69
CA GLY A 114 24.86 28.36 29.45
C GLY A 114 25.89 27.57 28.62
N THR A 115 25.57 27.18 27.38
CA THR A 115 26.55 26.53 26.49
C THR A 115 27.62 27.51 26.04
N GLN A 116 28.86 27.01 25.92
CA GLN A 116 29.97 27.81 25.43
C GLN A 116 30.00 27.78 23.91
N ILE A 117 30.03 28.96 23.29
CA ILE A 117 30.10 29.14 21.86
C ILE A 117 31.31 29.98 21.49
N THR A 118 31.80 29.78 20.27
CA THR A 118 32.74 30.65 19.58
C THR A 118 32.04 31.26 18.38
N VAL A 119 32.09 32.57 18.29
CA VAL A 119 31.49 33.36 17.21
C VAL A 119 32.61 33.97 16.39
N GLY A 120 32.55 33.78 15.07
CA GLY A 120 33.47 34.36 14.10
C GLY A 120 32.93 35.62 13.43
N GLY A 121 33.83 36.39 12.82
CA GLY A 121 33.56 37.65 12.13
C GLY A 121 34.53 38.76 12.56
N ALA A 122 34.14 40.02 12.33
CA ALA A 122 34.97 41.20 12.62
C ALA A 122 35.45 41.29 14.09
N LYS A 123 34.72 40.69 15.02
CA LYS A 123 35.11 40.59 16.42
C LYS A 123 34.86 39.18 16.95
N ALA A 124 35.82 38.29 16.72
CA ALA A 124 35.76 36.95 17.26
C ALA A 124 35.64 36.98 18.79
N MET A 125 34.73 36.17 19.32
CA MET A 125 34.49 36.06 20.76
C MET A 125 34.14 34.64 21.15
N THR A 126 34.54 34.26 22.36
CA THR A 126 34.21 32.97 22.95
C THR A 126 33.65 33.22 24.35
N GLY A 127 32.52 32.61 24.66
CA GLY A 127 31.85 32.79 25.95
C GLY A 127 30.63 31.90 26.10
N ARG A 128 30.02 31.93 27.28
CA ARG A 128 28.78 31.17 27.56
C ARG A 128 27.55 32.01 27.24
N VAL A 129 26.56 31.41 26.58
CA VAL A 129 25.29 32.09 26.25
C VAL A 129 24.54 32.45 27.53
N VAL A 130 24.19 33.72 27.71
CA VAL A 130 23.43 34.23 28.87
C VAL A 130 21.99 34.54 28.46
N SER A 131 21.81 35.34 27.42
CA SER A 131 20.50 35.71 26.89
C SER A 131 20.51 35.78 25.36
N VAL A 132 19.33 35.58 24.79
CA VAL A 132 19.02 35.73 23.36
C VAL A 132 17.72 36.52 23.34
N GLU A 133 17.77 37.73 22.79
CA GLU A 133 16.68 38.70 22.84
C GLU A 133 16.40 39.22 21.43
N GLU A 134 15.12 39.27 21.05
CA GLU A 134 14.70 39.93 19.81
C GLU A 134 14.62 41.45 20.01
N GLU A 135 15.21 42.20 19.09
CA GLU A 135 15.17 43.65 19.04
C GLU A 135 14.62 44.12 17.69
N ILE A 136 13.74 45.11 17.72
CA ILE A 136 13.25 45.78 16.51
C ILE A 136 14.07 47.06 16.34
N ALA A 137 14.95 47.08 15.34
CA ALA A 137 15.75 48.25 15.00
C ALA A 137 15.08 49.04 13.87
N THR A 138 14.96 50.36 14.03
CA THR A 138 14.47 51.25 12.97
C THR A 138 15.61 51.59 12.02
N LEU A 139 15.40 51.39 10.71
CA LEU A 139 16.39 51.71 9.68
C LEU A 139 16.53 53.24 9.55
N PRO A 140 17.73 53.75 9.20
CA PRO A 140 17.93 55.18 8.93
C PRO A 140 16.95 55.69 7.85
N ASN A 141 16.47 56.93 8.00
CA ASN A 141 15.58 57.64 7.08
C ASN A 141 14.15 57.05 6.95
N ASP A 142 13.55 56.55 8.05
CA ASP A 142 12.18 56.02 8.08
C ASP A 142 11.90 54.90 7.05
N ARG A 143 12.94 54.17 6.61
CA ARG A 143 12.80 53.09 5.62
C ARG A 143 12.28 51.76 6.20
N GLY A 144 11.58 51.82 7.33
CA GLY A 144 10.98 50.65 8.00
C GLY A 144 11.79 50.12 9.18
N THR A 145 11.34 48.98 9.73
CA THR A 145 11.95 48.29 10.86
C THR A 145 12.55 46.96 10.42
N ILE A 146 13.66 46.56 11.06
CA ILE A 146 14.30 45.25 10.90
C ILE A 146 14.34 44.55 12.25
N LYS A 147 13.97 43.26 12.26
CA LYS A 147 14.16 42.40 13.42
C LYS A 147 15.61 41.93 13.47
N ARG A 148 16.24 42.03 14.64
CA ARG A 148 17.60 41.58 14.92
C ARG A 148 17.61 40.79 16.22
N THR A 149 18.54 39.87 16.33
CA THR A 149 18.68 39.01 17.52
C THR A 149 19.95 39.39 18.24
N ARG A 150 19.80 39.91 19.45
CA ARG A 150 20.92 40.25 20.33
C ARG A 150 21.25 39.06 21.22
N VAL A 151 22.50 38.61 21.18
CA VAL A 151 22.99 37.51 22.01
C VAL A 151 24.01 38.05 23.01
N THR A 152 23.78 37.79 24.30
CA THR A 152 24.72 38.15 25.37
C THR A 152 25.55 36.94 25.77
N LEU A 153 26.87 37.08 25.76
CA LEU A 153 27.85 36.08 26.19
C LEU A 153 28.55 36.52 27.48
N PHE A 154 28.72 35.58 28.41
CA PHE A 154 29.64 35.72 29.55
C PHE A 154 31.04 35.28 29.12
N THR A 155 31.96 36.25 29.05
CA THR A 155 33.35 36.07 28.62
C THR A 155 34.30 36.35 29.77
N ASP A 156 35.60 36.09 29.56
CA ASP A 156 36.69 36.48 30.46
C ASP A 156 36.77 38.00 30.70
N ARG A 157 36.29 38.80 29.73
CA ARG A 157 36.22 40.26 29.78
C ARG A 157 34.86 40.78 30.29
N GLY A 158 34.03 39.92 30.86
CA GLY A 158 32.68 40.24 31.34
C GLY A 158 31.59 39.96 30.30
N LEU A 159 30.44 40.62 30.43
CA LEU A 159 29.32 40.45 29.52
C LEU A 159 29.59 41.17 28.19
N GLN A 160 29.55 40.43 27.09
CA GLN A 160 29.71 40.96 25.73
C GLN A 160 28.49 40.61 24.91
N GLN A 161 28.13 41.48 23.97
CA GLN A 161 26.96 41.30 23.10
C GLN A 161 27.37 41.32 21.64
N PHE A 162 26.64 40.57 20.83
CA PHE A 162 26.71 40.64 19.38
C PHE A 162 25.31 40.49 18.77
N ILE A 163 25.17 40.93 17.52
CA ILE A 163 23.98 40.72 16.71
C ILE A 163 24.18 39.43 15.93
N LEU A 164 23.26 38.47 16.08
CA LEU A 164 23.37 37.13 15.50
C LEU A 164 23.43 37.16 13.98
N GLU A 165 22.69 38.07 13.35
CA GLU A 165 22.62 38.22 11.89
C GLU A 165 23.94 38.76 11.29
N ASP A 166 24.79 39.39 12.11
CA ASP A 166 26.10 39.90 11.68
C ASP A 166 27.23 38.88 11.91
N ALA A 167 26.93 37.70 12.50
CA ALA A 167 27.92 36.65 12.76
C ALA A 167 28.26 35.86 11.48
N GLU A 168 29.54 35.72 11.16
CA GLU A 168 29.98 34.94 10.00
C GLU A 168 29.92 33.43 10.25
N ASN A 169 30.26 33.02 11.48
CA ASN A 169 30.13 31.64 11.92
C ASN A 169 29.81 31.59 13.41
N LEU A 170 29.20 30.48 13.82
CA LEU A 170 28.95 30.16 15.21
C LEU A 170 29.22 28.68 15.41
N GLN A 171 30.03 28.36 16.43
CA GLN A 171 30.38 27.00 16.77
C GLN A 171 30.18 26.75 18.25
N PHE A 172 29.43 25.69 18.59
CA PHE A 172 29.39 25.18 19.96
C PHE A 172 30.74 24.58 20.32
N ALA A 173 31.32 24.95 21.46
CA ALA A 173 32.64 24.47 21.87
C ALA A 173 32.64 22.97 22.22
N ASP A 174 31.56 22.47 22.82
CA ASP A 174 31.39 21.07 23.21
C ASP A 174 31.19 20.15 21.99
N ALA A 175 32.11 19.19 21.80
CA ALA A 175 32.06 18.22 20.73
C ALA A 175 30.86 17.26 20.84
N ALA A 176 30.52 16.81 22.06
CA ALA A 176 29.41 15.89 22.27
C ALA A 176 28.06 16.56 21.94
N LEU A 177 27.93 17.85 22.25
CA LEU A 177 26.76 18.63 21.84
C LEU A 177 26.67 18.78 20.31
N ARG A 178 27.79 19.05 19.62
CA ARG A 178 27.82 19.10 18.15
C ARG A 178 27.39 17.76 17.53
N ASP A 179 27.88 16.65 18.07
CA ASP A 179 27.51 15.30 17.61
C ASP A 179 26.01 15.05 17.82
N LYS A 180 25.47 15.41 18.99
CA LYS A 180 24.02 15.31 19.28
C LYS A 180 23.17 16.15 18.31
N ILE A 181 23.59 17.37 17.98
CA ILE A 181 22.92 18.20 16.97
C ILE A 181 22.98 17.51 15.59
N GLY A 182 24.14 16.97 15.22
CA GLY A 182 24.29 16.20 13.97
C GLY A 182 23.36 14.98 13.90
N GLN A 183 23.28 14.20 14.98
CA GLN A 183 22.37 13.05 15.09
C GLN A 183 20.89 13.48 15.01
N ALA A 184 20.51 14.58 15.66
CA ALA A 184 19.17 15.13 15.59
C ALA A 184 18.80 15.56 14.15
N LEU A 185 19.72 16.20 13.44
CA LEU A 185 19.53 16.62 12.04
C LEU A 185 19.44 15.40 11.10
N LEU A 186 20.24 14.36 11.31
CA LEU A 186 20.14 13.09 10.60
C LEU A 186 18.81 12.38 10.89
N ALA A 187 18.34 12.39 12.14
CA ALA A 187 17.04 11.85 12.51
C ALA A 187 15.89 12.62 11.82
N ILE A 188 15.97 13.95 11.73
CA ILE A 188 15.03 14.77 10.95
C ILE A 188 15.08 14.38 9.46
N GLN A 189 16.27 14.22 8.88
CA GLN A 189 16.43 13.82 7.48
C GLN A 189 15.83 12.43 7.21
N ASN A 190 16.14 11.44 8.04
CA ASN A 190 15.61 10.07 7.93
C ASN A 190 14.09 10.05 8.15
N ASN A 191 13.59 10.91 9.04
CA ASN A 191 12.17 11.12 9.25
C ASN A 191 11.53 11.99 8.13
N ARG A 192 12.29 12.61 7.23
CA ARG A 192 11.77 13.20 5.98
C ARG A 192 11.78 12.21 4.82
N ALA A 193 12.69 11.24 4.81
CA ALA A 193 12.64 10.04 3.95
C ALA A 193 11.48 9.08 4.34
N LYS A 194 10.39 9.64 4.87
CA LYS A 194 9.25 8.98 5.51
C LYS A 194 8.47 8.07 4.59
N ASP A 195 8.57 8.26 3.28
CA ASP A 195 7.64 7.61 2.37
C ASP A 195 8.13 6.25 1.87
N ALA A 196 9.38 5.86 2.14
CA ALA A 196 9.94 4.59 1.72
C ALA A 196 10.69 3.85 2.82
N ARG A 197 10.73 2.52 2.73
CA ARG A 197 11.51 1.63 3.59
C ARG A 197 12.17 0.56 2.73
N THR A 198 13.43 0.28 3.01
CA THR A 198 14.14 -0.83 2.37
C THR A 198 14.11 -2.05 3.29
N ILE A 199 13.50 -3.12 2.79
CA ILE A 199 13.49 -4.44 3.39
C ILE A 199 14.70 -5.20 2.87
N GLU A 200 15.44 -5.83 3.76
CA GLU A 200 16.54 -6.73 3.41
C GLU A 200 16.12 -8.18 3.59
N LEU A 201 16.24 -8.96 2.51
CA LEU A 201 15.83 -10.36 2.42
C LEU A 201 17.08 -11.22 2.26
N SER A 202 17.42 -12.01 3.27
CA SER A 202 18.51 -12.97 3.17
C SER A 202 18.02 -14.30 2.63
N THR A 203 18.77 -14.86 1.68
CA THR A 203 18.52 -16.16 1.06
C THR A 203 19.76 -17.02 1.22
N ARG A 204 19.57 -18.32 1.46
CA ARG A 204 20.66 -19.29 1.63
C ARG A 204 20.59 -20.37 0.58
N GLY A 205 21.71 -20.68 -0.06
CA GLY A 205 21.75 -21.69 -1.11
C GLY A 205 23.11 -21.84 -1.76
N GLN A 206 23.18 -22.66 -2.82
CA GLN A 206 24.41 -22.92 -3.56
C GLN A 206 24.19 -22.75 -5.06
N GLY A 207 25.20 -22.22 -5.75
CA GLY A 207 25.19 -22.01 -7.19
C GLY A 207 24.16 -20.99 -7.64
N LYS A 208 24.03 -20.86 -8.97
CA LYS A 208 23.09 -19.94 -9.62
C LYS A 208 21.65 -20.44 -9.54
N ARG A 209 20.78 -19.58 -9.04
CA ARG A 209 19.36 -19.87 -8.79
C ARG A 209 18.50 -18.62 -8.90
N THR A 210 17.19 -18.82 -9.04
CA THR A 210 16.23 -17.73 -9.23
C THR A 210 15.37 -17.59 -7.98
N VAL A 211 15.38 -16.39 -7.41
CA VAL A 211 14.54 -16.03 -6.27
C VAL A 211 13.39 -15.16 -6.76
N ARG A 212 12.16 -15.54 -6.40
CA ARG A 212 10.95 -14.75 -6.59
C ARG A 212 10.48 -14.20 -5.26
N VAL A 213 10.14 -12.92 -5.23
CA VAL A 213 9.61 -12.24 -4.05
C VAL A 213 8.26 -11.66 -4.43
N ALA A 214 7.21 -12.04 -3.71
CA ALA A 214 5.86 -11.59 -3.99
C ALA A 214 5.15 -11.09 -2.75
N TYR A 215 4.28 -10.09 -2.91
CA TYR A 215 3.46 -9.55 -1.82
C TYR A 215 2.17 -8.93 -2.36
N ILE A 216 1.24 -8.67 -1.45
CA ILE A 216 -0.05 -8.02 -1.72
C ILE A 216 -0.12 -6.71 -0.94
N VAL A 217 -0.50 -5.62 -1.60
CA VAL A 217 -0.68 -4.29 -1.01
C VAL A 217 -1.97 -3.65 -1.52
N GLU A 218 -2.45 -2.63 -0.82
CA GLU A 218 -3.46 -1.72 -1.35
C GLU A 218 -2.99 -1.10 -2.68
N ALA A 219 -3.89 -1.08 -3.68
CA ALA A 219 -3.65 -0.51 -4.99
C ALA A 219 -4.91 0.19 -5.53
N PRO A 220 -4.79 1.18 -6.43
CA PRO A 220 -5.94 1.80 -7.07
C PRO A 220 -6.84 0.77 -7.77
N VAL A 221 -8.15 0.91 -7.58
CA VAL A 221 -9.14 0.08 -8.27
C VAL A 221 -9.09 0.36 -9.77
N TRP A 222 -8.85 -0.69 -10.56
CA TRP A 222 -8.99 -0.59 -12.01
C TRP A 222 -10.47 -0.53 -12.42
N LYS A 223 -10.77 0.21 -13.47
CA LYS A 223 -12.15 0.55 -13.87
C LYS A 223 -12.41 0.08 -15.30
N ALA A 224 -13.53 -0.60 -15.53
CA ALA A 224 -13.99 -0.93 -16.87
C ALA A 224 -14.83 0.20 -17.46
N SER A 225 -14.60 0.52 -18.73
CA SER A 225 -15.40 1.49 -19.50
C SER A 225 -15.71 0.92 -20.88
N TYR A 226 -16.95 1.09 -21.33
CA TYR A 226 -17.45 0.51 -22.57
C TYR A 226 -17.93 1.60 -23.53
N ARG A 227 -17.75 1.37 -24.83
CA ARG A 227 -18.37 2.14 -25.90
C ARG A 227 -19.20 1.19 -26.75
N LEU A 228 -20.49 1.46 -26.86
CA LEU A 228 -21.40 0.71 -27.74
C LEU A 228 -21.79 1.61 -28.90
N THR A 229 -21.41 1.22 -30.11
CA THR A 229 -21.81 1.91 -31.34
C THR A 229 -22.92 1.11 -32.00
N LEU A 230 -24.13 1.66 -31.93
CA LEU A 230 -25.32 1.12 -32.58
C LEU A 230 -25.17 1.23 -34.10
N ALA A 231 -25.57 0.17 -34.80
CA ALA A 231 -25.57 0.15 -36.26
C ALA A 231 -26.55 1.18 -36.84
N ALA A 232 -26.28 1.62 -38.08
CA ALA A 232 -27.11 2.58 -38.79
C ALA A 232 -28.49 2.07 -39.17
N ASP A 233 -28.63 0.76 -39.33
CA ASP A 233 -29.92 0.10 -39.43
C ASP A 233 -30.44 -0.19 -38.00
N PRO A 234 -31.56 0.41 -37.57
CA PRO A 234 -32.17 0.14 -36.26
C PRO A 234 -32.59 -1.33 -36.08
N ALA A 235 -32.80 -2.07 -37.17
CA ALA A 235 -33.17 -3.48 -37.17
C ALA A 235 -31.95 -4.43 -37.16
N ALA A 236 -30.72 -3.90 -37.22
CA ALA A 236 -29.53 -4.72 -37.17
C ALA A 236 -29.46 -5.52 -35.86
N PRO A 237 -29.19 -6.83 -35.91
CA PRO A 237 -29.20 -7.68 -34.72
C PRO A 237 -27.96 -7.50 -33.83
N ARG A 238 -26.90 -6.86 -34.35
CA ARG A 238 -25.62 -6.70 -33.66
C ARG A 238 -25.11 -5.26 -33.75
N SER A 239 -24.35 -4.87 -32.73
CA SER A 239 -23.70 -3.57 -32.60
C SER A 239 -22.26 -3.74 -32.14
N ALA A 240 -21.40 -2.76 -32.45
CA ALA A 240 -19.99 -2.80 -32.08
C ALA A 240 -19.82 -2.42 -30.61
N LEU A 241 -19.19 -3.28 -29.82
CA LEU A 241 -18.84 -3.05 -28.43
C LEU A 241 -17.32 -3.05 -28.26
N GLN A 242 -16.81 -1.95 -27.74
CA GLN A 242 -15.42 -1.81 -27.30
C GLN A 242 -15.40 -1.63 -25.79
N GLY A 243 -14.49 -2.29 -25.09
CA GLY A 243 -14.30 -2.15 -23.65
C GLY A 243 -12.84 -1.99 -23.30
N TRP A 244 -12.59 -1.15 -22.32
CA TRP A 244 -11.26 -0.73 -21.89
C TRP A 244 -11.15 -0.86 -20.38
N ALA A 245 -10.02 -1.39 -19.92
CA ALA A 245 -9.60 -1.32 -18.53
C ALA A 245 -8.69 -0.12 -18.33
N VAL A 246 -9.04 0.72 -17.37
CA VAL A 246 -8.25 1.88 -16.93
C VAL A 246 -7.55 1.52 -15.63
N ILE A 247 -6.23 1.58 -15.65
CA ILE A 247 -5.35 1.25 -14.52
C ILE A 247 -4.45 2.44 -14.19
N GLU A 248 -4.04 2.55 -12.93
CA GLU A 248 -3.18 3.64 -12.44
C GLU A 248 -1.97 3.02 -11.73
N ASN A 249 -0.76 3.31 -12.19
CA ASN A 249 0.46 2.86 -11.50
C ASN A 249 0.77 3.81 -10.35
N MET A 250 0.37 3.43 -9.14
CA MET A 250 0.73 4.12 -7.89
C MET A 250 1.61 3.25 -7.00
N SER A 251 2.41 2.36 -7.60
CA SER A 251 3.24 1.41 -6.87
C SER A 251 4.52 2.02 -6.27
N GLY A 252 4.85 3.26 -6.62
CA GLY A 252 6.07 3.94 -6.19
C GLY A 252 7.27 3.68 -7.09
N GLN A 253 7.11 2.88 -8.16
CA GLN A 253 8.16 2.56 -9.13
C GLN A 253 7.59 2.38 -10.55
N ASP A 254 8.45 2.56 -11.55
CA ASP A 254 8.09 2.32 -12.94
C ASP A 254 7.88 0.82 -13.20
N TRP A 255 6.86 0.50 -13.98
CA TRP A 255 6.69 -0.82 -14.55
C TRP A 255 7.45 -0.87 -15.87
N LYS A 256 8.32 -1.87 -16.04
CA LYS A 256 9.09 -2.10 -17.25
C LYS A 256 8.90 -3.54 -17.70
N ASP A 257 8.22 -3.73 -18.82
CA ASP A 257 7.95 -5.03 -19.43
C ASP A 257 7.35 -6.05 -18.45
N VAL A 258 6.29 -5.63 -17.77
CA VAL A 258 5.65 -6.40 -16.69
C VAL A 258 4.46 -7.20 -17.24
N GLU A 259 4.33 -8.46 -16.87
CA GLU A 259 3.12 -9.23 -17.15
C GLU A 259 1.95 -8.69 -16.32
N LEU A 260 0.91 -8.21 -17.01
CA LEU A 260 -0.29 -7.66 -16.37
C LEU A 260 -1.42 -8.68 -16.34
N THR A 261 -2.05 -8.82 -15.17
CA THR A 261 -3.33 -9.53 -15.01
C THR A 261 -4.34 -8.64 -14.30
N LEU A 262 -5.57 -8.57 -14.80
CA LEU A 262 -6.66 -7.86 -14.13
C LEU A 262 -7.72 -8.84 -13.64
N VAL A 263 -8.18 -8.62 -12.42
CA VAL A 263 -9.14 -9.50 -11.76
C VAL A 263 -10.34 -8.68 -11.31
N SER A 264 -11.54 -9.07 -11.71
CA SER A 264 -12.78 -8.33 -11.40
C SER A 264 -13.44 -8.73 -10.07
N GLY A 265 -12.84 -9.65 -9.32
CA GLY A 265 -13.30 -10.11 -8.01
C GLY A 265 -13.02 -9.14 -6.87
N ARG A 266 -13.75 -9.32 -5.75
CA ARG A 266 -13.64 -8.52 -4.52
C ARG A 266 -13.12 -9.40 -3.38
N PRO A 267 -11.80 -9.61 -3.26
CA PRO A 267 -11.23 -10.38 -2.15
C PRO A 267 -11.45 -9.67 -0.81
N VAL A 268 -11.58 -10.45 0.26
CA VAL A 268 -11.57 -9.92 1.64
C VAL A 268 -10.12 -9.71 2.07
N ALA A 269 -9.76 -8.50 2.48
CA ALA A 269 -8.44 -8.18 3.03
C ALA A 269 -8.55 -7.37 4.32
N PHE A 270 -7.66 -7.66 5.26
CA PHE A 270 -7.54 -6.96 6.53
C PHE A 270 -6.24 -6.18 6.60
N ARG A 271 -6.28 -4.98 7.19
CA ARG A 271 -5.09 -4.22 7.56
C ARG A 271 -4.76 -4.49 9.03
N GLN A 272 -3.52 -4.80 9.32
CA GLN A 272 -3.01 -4.96 10.69
C GLN A 272 -1.72 -4.17 10.82
N ALA A 273 -1.59 -3.36 11.86
CA ALA A 273 -0.42 -2.51 12.08
C ALA A 273 0.78 -3.32 12.60
N LEU A 274 1.37 -4.16 11.74
CA LEU A 274 2.48 -5.05 12.07
C LEU A 274 3.81 -4.31 12.26
N TYR A 275 3.97 -3.12 11.68
CA TYR A 275 5.20 -2.33 11.78
C TYR A 275 5.26 -1.47 13.07
N ASN A 276 4.13 -1.23 13.73
CA ASN A 276 4.11 -0.46 14.98
C ASN A 276 4.48 -1.35 16.17
N ALA A 277 5.28 -0.82 17.10
CA ALA A 277 5.54 -1.48 18.36
C ALA A 277 4.30 -1.39 19.28
N TYR A 278 3.81 -2.54 19.74
CA TYR A 278 2.74 -2.62 20.74
C TYR A 278 3.32 -3.09 22.07
N TYR A 279 3.12 -2.31 23.12
CA TYR A 279 3.52 -2.64 24.48
C TYR A 279 2.27 -2.86 25.34
N VAL A 280 2.28 -3.91 26.15
CA VAL A 280 1.28 -4.13 27.18
C VAL A 280 1.75 -3.52 28.49
N THR A 281 0.83 -2.89 29.23
CA THR A 281 1.12 -2.40 30.58
C THR A 281 1.46 -3.60 31.47
N ARG A 282 2.68 -3.60 32.02
CA ARG A 282 3.09 -4.62 32.98
C ARG A 282 2.74 -4.15 34.39
N PRO A 283 2.06 -4.99 35.21
CA PRO A 283 1.83 -4.64 36.61
C PRO A 283 3.17 -4.56 37.35
N GLU A 284 3.34 -3.50 38.12
CA GLU A 284 4.48 -3.36 39.02
C GLU A 284 4.23 -4.20 40.26
N VAL A 285 5.14 -5.14 40.54
CA VAL A 285 5.16 -5.83 41.83
C VAL A 285 5.89 -4.90 42.81
N PRO A 286 5.22 -4.34 43.82
CA PRO A 286 5.91 -3.52 44.82
C PRO A 286 6.97 -4.38 45.52
N VAL A 287 8.13 -3.79 45.79
CA VAL A 287 9.13 -4.43 46.63
C VAL A 287 8.55 -4.54 48.04
N GLU A 288 8.23 -5.77 48.47
CA GLU A 288 7.81 -6.04 49.84
C GLU A 288 8.97 -5.74 50.79
N VAL A 289 9.01 -4.52 51.32
CA VAL A 289 9.86 -4.21 52.46
C VAL A 289 9.20 -4.91 53.64
N ALA A 290 9.78 -6.02 54.09
CA ALA A 290 9.33 -6.77 55.26
C ALA A 290 9.04 -5.78 56.40
N GLY A 291 7.76 -5.60 56.72
CA GLY A 291 7.34 -4.83 57.87
C GLY A 291 8.05 -5.37 59.10
N ARG A 292 8.63 -4.49 59.91
CA ARG A 292 9.22 -4.87 61.20
C ARG A 292 8.22 -5.72 61.96
N LEU A 293 8.47 -7.03 62.02
CA LEU A 293 7.80 -7.93 62.94
C LEU A 293 8.11 -7.42 64.34
N MET A 294 7.12 -6.79 64.97
CA MET A 294 7.06 -6.63 66.42
C MET A 294 6.24 -7.82 66.92
N PRO A 295 6.86 -8.90 67.45
CA PRO A 295 6.11 -10.01 68.00
C PRO A 295 5.23 -9.50 69.14
N GLY A 296 3.93 -9.79 69.07
CA GLY A 296 3.02 -9.52 70.18
C GLY A 296 3.44 -10.32 71.41
N VAL A 297 3.27 -9.71 72.59
CA VAL A 297 3.56 -10.35 73.88
C VAL A 297 2.63 -11.54 74.07
N ASP A 298 3.20 -12.71 74.36
CA ASP A 298 2.48 -13.96 74.61
C ASP A 298 1.43 -13.77 75.72
N ARG A 299 0.18 -14.08 75.40
CA ARG A 299 -0.97 -14.01 76.33
C ARG A 299 -1.62 -15.38 76.59
N GLY A 300 -0.95 -16.47 76.27
CA GLY A 300 -1.29 -17.81 76.75
C GLY A 300 -2.61 -18.43 76.26
N GLY A 301 -2.61 -19.76 76.19
CA GLY A 301 -3.81 -20.63 76.18
C GLY A 301 -4.56 -20.77 74.85
N VAL A 302 -4.06 -21.60 73.93
CA VAL A 302 -4.82 -22.03 72.75
C VAL A 302 -5.61 -23.30 73.09
N GLN A 303 -6.93 -23.21 73.20
CA GLN A 303 -7.82 -24.37 73.12
C GLN A 303 -8.05 -24.71 71.64
N VAL A 304 -7.60 -25.89 71.24
CA VAL A 304 -7.77 -26.40 69.88
C VAL A 304 -9.18 -26.99 69.77
N ALA A 305 -10.05 -26.35 68.99
CA ALA A 305 -11.31 -26.92 68.55
C ALA A 305 -11.15 -27.40 67.11
N GLU A 306 -11.31 -28.71 66.90
CA GLU A 306 -11.36 -29.35 65.59
C GLU A 306 -12.59 -28.85 64.82
N ASP A 307 -12.43 -28.50 63.54
CA ASP A 307 -13.57 -28.47 62.64
C ASP A 307 -13.21 -28.96 61.23
N ARG A 308 -14.03 -29.90 60.75
CA ARG A 308 -13.83 -30.74 59.56
C ARG A 308 -14.20 -29.99 58.27
N PRO A 309 -13.47 -30.20 57.15
CA PRO A 309 -13.86 -29.63 55.87
C PRO A 309 -15.02 -30.38 55.21
N LYS A 310 -16.05 -29.65 54.76
CA LYS A 310 -17.14 -30.14 53.91
C LYS A 310 -16.70 -30.21 52.44
N SER A 311 -16.99 -31.35 51.82
CA SER A 311 -16.79 -31.67 50.40
C SER A 311 -17.68 -30.86 49.45
N MET A 312 -17.11 -30.39 48.33
CA MET A 312 -17.85 -29.85 47.17
C MET A 312 -18.03 -30.93 46.07
N PRO A 313 -19.10 -30.92 45.26
CA PRO A 313 -19.35 -31.92 44.23
C PRO A 313 -18.69 -31.61 42.88
N MET A 314 -18.27 -32.66 42.16
CA MET A 314 -17.73 -32.62 40.79
C MET A 314 -18.82 -32.57 39.69
N PRO A 315 -18.53 -32.02 38.50
CA PRO A 315 -19.39 -32.14 37.31
C PRO A 315 -19.15 -33.43 36.50
N ALA A 316 -20.19 -33.90 35.81
CA ALA A 316 -20.27 -35.17 35.06
C ALA A 316 -19.72 -35.10 33.62
N PRO A 317 -19.19 -36.20 33.05
CA PRO A 317 -18.66 -36.27 31.68
C PRO A 317 -19.69 -36.67 30.60
N ALA A 318 -19.38 -36.29 29.35
CA ALA A 318 -20.14 -36.56 28.12
C ALA A 318 -19.97 -38.01 27.59
N PRO A 319 -20.94 -38.54 26.81
CA PRO A 319 -20.80 -39.88 26.23
C PRO A 319 -20.16 -39.88 24.82
N TYR A 320 -19.26 -40.84 24.65
CA TYR A 320 -18.65 -41.31 23.40
C TYR A 320 -19.60 -42.31 22.70
N ARG A 321 -19.59 -42.37 21.36
CA ARG A 321 -20.18 -43.49 20.59
C ARG A 321 -19.26 -43.90 19.46
N ALA A 322 -19.03 -45.20 19.34
CA ALA A 322 -18.08 -45.82 18.41
C ALA A 322 -18.73 -46.28 17.09
N GLN A 323 -17.97 -46.08 16.01
CA GLN A 323 -17.74 -46.89 14.80
C GLN A 323 -18.86 -47.68 14.10
N GLN A 324 -18.93 -47.50 12.77
CA GLN A 324 -19.10 -48.61 11.83
C GLN A 324 -18.48 -48.30 10.46
N GLU A 325 -17.60 -49.20 10.00
CA GLU A 325 -17.06 -49.26 8.64
C GLU A 325 -18.02 -49.97 7.68
N ARG A 326 -18.09 -49.53 6.42
CA ARG A 326 -18.46 -50.42 5.30
C ARG A 326 -18.05 -49.86 3.92
N GLY A 327 -17.23 -50.63 3.20
CA GLY A 327 -17.41 -50.98 1.78
C GLY A 327 -17.04 -49.96 0.69
N ALA A 328 -16.04 -50.31 -0.13
CA ALA A 328 -15.65 -49.64 -1.37
C ALA A 328 -16.42 -50.15 -2.60
N ALA A 329 -16.62 -49.28 -3.60
CA ALA A 329 -16.69 -49.60 -5.04
C ALA A 329 -16.44 -48.31 -5.88
N PRO A 330 -15.83 -48.40 -7.09
CA PRO A 330 -15.33 -47.24 -7.83
C PRO A 330 -16.35 -46.71 -8.86
N ALA A 331 -16.24 -45.42 -9.22
CA ALA A 331 -17.01 -44.83 -10.32
C ALA A 331 -16.12 -43.99 -11.25
N MET A 332 -16.37 -44.19 -12.56
CA MET A 332 -15.70 -43.75 -13.79
C MET A 332 -15.29 -42.27 -13.94
N ALA A 333 -14.23 -42.07 -14.72
CA ALA A 333 -13.83 -40.79 -15.31
C ALA A 333 -14.59 -40.49 -16.63
N PRO A 334 -14.77 -39.20 -17.01
CA PRO A 334 -15.32 -38.81 -18.31
C PRO A 334 -14.23 -38.73 -19.43
N PRO A 335 -14.60 -38.83 -20.73
CA PRO A 335 -13.66 -38.75 -21.85
C PRO A 335 -13.31 -37.31 -22.25
N PRO A 336 -12.18 -37.09 -22.97
CA PRO A 336 -11.75 -35.75 -23.43
C PRO A 336 -12.44 -35.31 -24.74
N PRO A 337 -12.55 -34.00 -25.03
CA PRO A 337 -13.05 -33.50 -26.31
C PRO A 337 -11.96 -33.49 -27.42
N PRO A 338 -12.34 -33.49 -28.72
CA PRO A 338 -11.41 -33.46 -29.85
C PRO A 338 -10.87 -32.04 -30.12
N PRO A 339 -9.69 -31.89 -30.76
CA PRO A 339 -9.14 -30.59 -31.11
C PRO A 339 -9.80 -30.04 -32.39
N ALA A 340 -10.11 -28.75 -32.39
CA ALA A 340 -10.52 -28.00 -33.57
C ALA A 340 -9.34 -27.14 -34.11
N PRO A 341 -9.29 -26.88 -35.43
CA PRO A 341 -8.11 -26.40 -36.13
C PRO A 341 -7.78 -24.94 -35.86
N ILE A 342 -6.48 -24.64 -35.91
CA ILE A 342 -5.90 -23.31 -35.74
C ILE A 342 -6.24 -22.46 -36.97
N ALA A 343 -7.05 -21.42 -36.77
CA ALA A 343 -7.06 -20.23 -37.60
C ALA A 343 -6.38 -19.10 -36.81
N VAL A 344 -5.41 -18.44 -37.43
CA VAL A 344 -4.55 -17.44 -36.82
C VAL A 344 -5.39 -16.20 -36.50
N ALA A 345 -5.68 -15.98 -35.22
CA ALA A 345 -6.42 -14.83 -34.72
C ALA A 345 -5.47 -13.67 -34.36
N ALA A 346 -5.97 -12.44 -34.51
CA ALA A 346 -5.39 -11.27 -33.88
C ALA A 346 -5.14 -11.55 -32.38
N GLU A 347 -4.05 -11.05 -31.82
CA GLU A 347 -3.66 -11.31 -30.43
C GLU A 347 -4.79 -10.95 -29.45
N GLN A 348 -5.50 -11.99 -28.98
CA GLN A 348 -6.61 -11.86 -28.06
C GLN A 348 -6.09 -11.84 -26.62
N VAL A 349 -6.69 -10.97 -25.80
CA VAL A 349 -6.55 -11.02 -24.33
C VAL A 349 -7.16 -12.35 -23.86
N GLU A 350 -6.40 -13.13 -23.08
CA GLU A 350 -6.91 -14.36 -22.48
C GLU A 350 -7.82 -13.97 -21.32
N ALA A 351 -9.13 -14.04 -21.55
CA ALA A 351 -10.13 -13.86 -20.52
C ALA A 351 -10.65 -15.22 -20.05
N SER A 352 -10.69 -15.44 -18.74
CA SER A 352 -11.22 -16.67 -18.15
C SER A 352 -12.14 -16.37 -16.98
N ASP A 353 -13.28 -17.05 -16.92
CA ASP A 353 -14.17 -17.03 -15.76
C ASP A 353 -13.73 -18.06 -14.72
N ALA A 354 -13.49 -17.61 -13.50
CA ALA A 354 -13.39 -18.44 -12.31
C ALA A 354 -14.63 -18.22 -11.44
N ALA A 355 -14.89 -19.15 -10.50
CA ALA A 355 -16.16 -19.22 -9.75
C ALA A 355 -16.64 -17.91 -9.11
N THR A 356 -15.75 -16.97 -8.81
CA THR A 356 -16.07 -15.67 -8.19
C THR A 356 -15.44 -14.47 -8.89
N GLN A 357 -14.76 -14.65 -10.02
CA GLN A 357 -13.96 -13.59 -10.65
C GLN A 357 -13.76 -13.81 -12.14
N VAL A 358 -13.70 -12.71 -12.90
CA VAL A 358 -13.21 -12.72 -14.28
C VAL A 358 -11.75 -12.30 -14.27
N ILE A 359 -10.90 -13.06 -14.95
CA ILE A 359 -9.46 -12.83 -15.06
C ILE A 359 -9.16 -12.42 -16.49
N PHE A 360 -8.45 -11.31 -16.67
CA PHE A 360 -7.92 -10.85 -17.96
C PHE A 360 -6.40 -10.91 -17.90
N LYS A 361 -5.80 -11.85 -18.63
CA LYS A 361 -4.35 -11.97 -18.78
C LYS A 361 -3.93 -11.35 -20.10
N PHE A 362 -3.06 -10.35 -20.02
CA PHE A 362 -2.59 -9.65 -21.22
C PHE A 362 -1.40 -10.41 -21.82
N PRO A 363 -1.43 -10.70 -23.13
CA PRO A 363 -0.42 -11.54 -23.77
C PRO A 363 0.94 -10.84 -23.93
N ARG A 364 0.94 -9.50 -23.94
CA ARG A 364 2.15 -8.68 -24.05
C ARG A 364 2.44 -7.98 -22.73
N PRO A 365 3.72 -7.91 -22.32
CA PRO A 365 4.13 -7.12 -21.17
C PRO A 365 3.80 -5.63 -21.36
N VAL A 366 3.59 -4.93 -20.25
CA VAL A 366 3.27 -3.50 -20.23
C VAL A 366 4.34 -2.69 -19.50
N THR A 367 4.53 -1.46 -19.97
CA THR A 367 5.43 -0.48 -19.36
C THR A 367 4.60 0.75 -19.01
N VAL A 368 4.64 1.16 -17.73
CA VAL A 368 3.85 2.27 -17.18
C VAL A 368 4.70 2.98 -16.13
N GLU A 369 5.05 4.24 -16.37
CA GLU A 369 5.78 5.04 -15.38
C GLU A 369 4.96 5.20 -14.09
N ASN A 370 5.65 5.34 -12.96
CA ASN A 370 5.00 5.65 -11.70
C ASN A 370 4.21 6.98 -11.81
N GLY A 371 2.99 7.00 -11.29
CA GLY A 371 2.11 8.16 -11.38
C GLY A 371 1.29 8.26 -12.66
N ARG A 372 1.40 7.32 -13.61
CA ARG A 372 0.66 7.35 -14.89
C ARG A 372 -0.55 6.43 -14.91
N THR A 373 -1.47 6.76 -15.81
CA THR A 373 -2.66 5.96 -16.14
C THR A 373 -2.43 5.23 -17.46
N LEU A 374 -2.78 3.95 -17.52
CA LEU A 374 -2.84 3.16 -18.75
C LEU A 374 -4.30 2.76 -19.03
N SER A 375 -4.73 2.91 -20.28
CA SER A 375 -6.03 2.42 -20.77
C SER A 375 -5.78 1.33 -21.81
N ILE A 376 -6.17 0.10 -21.51
CA ILE A 376 -5.89 -1.08 -22.35
C ILE A 376 -7.20 -1.77 -22.76
N PRO A 377 -7.36 -2.22 -24.03
CA PRO A 377 -8.60 -2.86 -24.46
C PRO A 377 -8.76 -4.24 -23.80
N ILE A 378 -9.99 -4.56 -23.38
CA ILE A 378 -10.38 -5.89 -22.83
C ILE A 378 -11.39 -6.62 -23.72
N ILE A 379 -12.02 -5.90 -24.66
CA ILE A 379 -12.99 -6.45 -25.63
C ILE A 379 -13.10 -5.50 -26.81
N ASP A 380 -13.11 -6.04 -28.02
CA ASP A 380 -13.49 -5.34 -29.25
C ASP A 380 -14.20 -6.33 -30.19
N ARG A 381 -15.54 -6.27 -30.24
CA ARG A 381 -16.33 -7.21 -31.05
C ARG A 381 -17.74 -6.71 -31.37
N GLN A 382 -18.41 -7.41 -32.28
CA GLN A 382 -19.85 -7.27 -32.49
C GLN A 382 -20.61 -8.08 -31.45
N VAL A 383 -21.63 -7.50 -30.81
CA VAL A 383 -22.48 -8.14 -29.79
C VAL A 383 -23.97 -8.03 -30.16
N PRO A 384 -24.81 -9.01 -29.78
CA PRO A 384 -26.25 -8.92 -29.98
C PRO A 384 -26.83 -7.74 -29.21
N ALA A 385 -27.43 -6.80 -29.93
CA ALA A 385 -27.97 -5.58 -29.36
C ALA A 385 -29.24 -5.21 -30.11
N GLN A 386 -30.34 -5.07 -29.39
CA GLN A 386 -31.64 -4.71 -29.94
C GLN A 386 -32.14 -3.41 -29.32
N ARG A 387 -32.54 -2.46 -30.17
CA ARG A 387 -33.17 -1.21 -29.76
C ARG A 387 -34.61 -1.44 -29.28
N LEU A 388 -34.97 -0.84 -28.15
CA LEU A 388 -36.27 -0.97 -27.51
C LEU A 388 -36.74 0.38 -26.96
N ALA A 389 -38.06 0.55 -26.91
CA ALA A 389 -38.70 1.60 -26.12
C ALA A 389 -39.17 0.97 -24.81
N LEU A 390 -38.55 1.35 -23.69
CA LEU A 390 -38.86 0.85 -22.35
C LEU A 390 -39.81 1.82 -21.65
N TYR A 391 -41.09 1.47 -21.59
CA TYR A 391 -42.07 2.26 -20.83
C TYR A 391 -42.06 1.87 -19.34
N GLN A 392 -41.78 2.85 -18.47
CA GLN A 392 -41.80 2.71 -17.01
C GLN A 392 -42.59 3.88 -16.42
N ALA A 393 -43.86 3.63 -16.06
CA ALA A 393 -44.78 4.68 -15.61
C ALA A 393 -44.26 5.46 -14.39
N ASP A 394 -43.56 4.77 -13.48
CA ASP A 394 -43.01 5.37 -12.26
C ASP A 394 -41.79 6.28 -12.52
N THR A 395 -41.09 6.07 -13.64
CA THR A 395 -39.90 6.85 -14.02
C THR A 395 -40.25 7.99 -14.97
N ALA A 396 -41.03 7.70 -16.00
CA ALA A 396 -41.47 8.66 -17.00
C ALA A 396 -42.91 8.30 -17.45
N PRO A 397 -43.93 9.00 -16.93
CA PRO A 397 -45.32 8.60 -17.11
C PRO A 397 -45.86 8.84 -18.53
N ARG A 398 -45.19 9.68 -19.33
CA ARG A 398 -45.69 10.12 -20.65
C ARG A 398 -44.81 9.72 -21.81
N ASN A 399 -43.59 9.27 -21.58
CA ASN A 399 -42.62 8.96 -22.63
C ASN A 399 -41.83 7.71 -22.21
N PRO A 400 -41.58 6.76 -23.12
CA PRO A 400 -40.71 5.65 -22.81
C PRO A 400 -39.25 6.10 -22.74
N LEU A 401 -38.41 5.29 -22.12
CA LEU A 401 -36.97 5.40 -22.20
C LEU A 401 -36.46 4.69 -23.46
N ALA A 402 -35.53 5.32 -24.19
CA ALA A 402 -34.75 4.62 -25.19
C ALA A 402 -33.82 3.63 -24.49
N ALA A 403 -33.89 2.36 -24.89
CA ALA A 403 -33.16 1.28 -24.24
C ALA A 403 -32.57 0.29 -25.25
N ILE A 404 -31.52 -0.42 -24.82
CA ILE A 404 -30.94 -1.55 -25.58
C ILE A 404 -31.08 -2.82 -24.76
N ARG A 405 -31.58 -3.89 -25.39
CA ARG A 405 -31.38 -5.25 -24.92
C ARG A 405 -30.03 -5.73 -25.46
N LEU A 406 -29.06 -5.86 -24.57
CA LEU A 406 -27.69 -6.29 -24.86
C LEU A 406 -27.48 -7.71 -24.36
N SER A 407 -26.87 -8.59 -25.15
CA SER A 407 -26.55 -9.97 -24.73
C SER A 407 -25.04 -10.21 -24.75
N ASN A 408 -24.52 -10.92 -23.75
CA ASN A 408 -23.12 -11.34 -23.73
C ASN A 408 -22.99 -12.75 -24.31
N ASP A 409 -22.79 -12.85 -25.62
CA ASP A 409 -22.55 -14.13 -26.30
C ASP A 409 -21.04 -14.42 -26.48
N GLY A 410 -20.21 -13.94 -25.56
CA GLY A 410 -18.76 -14.11 -25.62
C GLY A 410 -18.25 -15.23 -24.72
N ASP A 411 -16.93 -15.33 -24.67
CA ASP A 411 -16.24 -16.39 -23.95
C ASP A 411 -15.85 -15.98 -22.51
N SER A 412 -16.18 -14.76 -22.09
CA SER A 412 -15.92 -14.26 -20.73
C SER A 412 -17.02 -13.32 -20.23
N GLY A 413 -17.18 -13.24 -18.90
CA GLY A 413 -17.96 -12.18 -18.27
C GLY A 413 -17.37 -10.79 -18.53
N LEU A 414 -18.21 -9.76 -18.52
CA LEU A 414 -17.79 -8.37 -18.57
C LEU A 414 -17.96 -7.72 -17.18
N PRO A 415 -16.90 -7.09 -16.62
CA PRO A 415 -16.96 -6.38 -15.35
C PRO A 415 -17.98 -5.24 -15.37
N ALA A 416 -18.48 -4.88 -14.20
CA ALA A 416 -19.30 -3.69 -14.04
C ALA A 416 -18.54 -2.42 -14.49
N GLY A 417 -19.25 -1.49 -15.10
CA GLY A 417 -18.67 -0.26 -15.64
C GLY A 417 -19.72 0.68 -16.19
N VAL A 418 -19.25 1.73 -16.87
CA VAL A 418 -20.11 2.68 -17.61
C VAL A 418 -20.06 2.32 -19.08
N ILE A 419 -21.20 2.39 -19.76
CA ILE A 419 -21.33 2.21 -21.21
C ILE A 419 -21.77 3.51 -21.85
N THR A 420 -20.90 4.09 -22.66
CA THR A 420 -21.20 5.25 -23.49
C THR A 420 -21.72 4.78 -24.83
N MET A 421 -22.87 5.31 -25.23
CA MET A 421 -23.61 4.84 -26.38
C MET A 421 -23.54 5.85 -27.50
N TYR A 422 -23.28 5.33 -28.68
CA TYR A 422 -23.23 6.10 -29.91
C TYR A 422 -24.14 5.47 -30.96
N GLU A 423 -24.64 6.30 -31.85
CA GLU A 423 -25.34 5.87 -33.06
C GLU A 423 -24.51 6.22 -34.28
N ARG A 424 -24.31 5.24 -35.16
CA ARG A 424 -23.70 5.46 -36.47
C ARG A 424 -24.81 5.75 -37.48
N ASP A 425 -24.68 6.80 -38.29
CA ASP A 425 -25.61 7.05 -39.39
C ASP A 425 -25.21 6.30 -40.69
N ARG A 426 -26.03 6.42 -41.74
CA ARG A 426 -25.76 5.76 -43.04
C ARG A 426 -24.50 6.29 -43.75
N ALA A 427 -24.06 7.51 -43.43
CA ALA A 427 -22.83 8.10 -43.97
C ALA A 427 -21.59 7.70 -43.14
N GLY A 428 -21.78 7.00 -42.01
CA GLY A 428 -20.73 6.51 -41.13
C GLY A 428 -20.37 7.45 -39.98
N TYR A 429 -21.04 8.62 -39.84
CA TYR A 429 -20.81 9.53 -38.73
C TYR A 429 -21.35 8.93 -37.44
N VAL A 430 -20.60 9.11 -36.35
CA VAL A 430 -20.91 8.55 -35.04
C VAL A 430 -21.30 9.70 -34.11
N THR A 431 -22.49 9.64 -33.53
CA THR A 431 -23.03 10.67 -32.63
C THR A 431 -23.36 10.07 -31.27
N TYR A 432 -23.06 10.80 -30.20
CA TYR A 432 -23.39 10.39 -28.83
C TYR A 432 -24.91 10.41 -28.59
N VAL A 433 -25.44 9.37 -27.96
CA VAL A 433 -26.88 9.23 -27.69
C VAL A 433 -27.24 9.09 -26.21
N GLY A 434 -26.28 8.73 -25.35
CA GLY A 434 -26.52 8.57 -23.93
C GLY A 434 -25.47 7.70 -23.24
N ASP A 435 -25.56 7.65 -21.91
CA ASP A 435 -24.77 6.76 -21.08
C ASP A 435 -25.70 5.82 -20.32
N ALA A 436 -25.20 4.62 -20.01
CA ALA A 436 -25.85 3.70 -19.10
C ALA A 436 -24.85 3.07 -18.13
N ARG A 437 -25.37 2.45 -17.07
CA ARG A 437 -24.56 1.68 -16.12
C ARG A 437 -24.68 0.19 -16.44
N LEU A 438 -23.54 -0.49 -16.57
CA LEU A 438 -23.46 -1.94 -16.72
C LEU A 438 -23.10 -2.55 -15.37
N SER A 439 -23.97 -3.42 -14.84
CA SER A 439 -23.60 -4.31 -13.73
C SER A 439 -22.71 -5.45 -14.24
N GLY A 440 -22.21 -6.31 -13.34
CA GLY A 440 -21.51 -7.52 -13.80
C GLY A 440 -22.35 -8.26 -14.84
N PHE A 441 -21.73 -8.62 -15.95
CA PHE A 441 -22.41 -9.11 -17.14
C PHE A 441 -21.84 -10.48 -17.58
N PRO A 442 -22.25 -11.57 -16.91
CA PRO A 442 -21.79 -12.93 -17.19
C PRO A 442 -22.08 -13.40 -18.61
N ILE A 443 -21.41 -14.48 -19.03
CA ILE A 443 -21.65 -15.16 -20.30
C ILE A 443 -23.11 -15.65 -20.38
N GLY A 444 -23.71 -15.50 -21.56
CA GLY A 444 -25.07 -15.95 -21.87
C GLY A 444 -26.17 -15.06 -21.30
N GLU A 445 -25.83 -14.09 -20.45
CA GLU A 445 -26.83 -13.21 -19.87
C GLU A 445 -27.26 -12.10 -20.84
N THR A 446 -28.45 -11.58 -20.58
CA THR A 446 -29.02 -10.43 -21.29
C THR A 446 -29.31 -9.31 -20.28
N ARG A 447 -29.02 -8.07 -20.67
CA ARG A 447 -29.26 -6.86 -19.89
C ARG A 447 -30.08 -5.87 -20.69
N LEU A 448 -30.95 -5.14 -19.99
CA LEU A 448 -31.69 -4.03 -20.55
C LEU A 448 -31.08 -2.72 -20.03
N LEU A 449 -30.61 -1.88 -20.93
CA LEU A 449 -29.87 -0.65 -20.64
C LEU A 449 -30.64 0.54 -21.20
N ALA A 450 -31.33 1.28 -20.34
CA ALA A 450 -31.93 2.56 -20.70
C ALA A 450 -30.86 3.66 -20.70
N TYR A 451 -30.88 4.54 -21.71
CA TYR A 451 -29.83 5.54 -21.92
C TYR A 451 -30.34 6.96 -22.20
N ALA A 452 -31.62 7.11 -22.54
CA ALA A 452 -32.24 8.43 -22.75
C ALA A 452 -33.77 8.36 -22.58
N LEU A 453 -34.42 9.51 -22.41
CA LEU A 453 -35.87 9.65 -22.55
C LEU A 453 -36.22 9.81 -24.04
N ASP A 454 -37.17 9.04 -24.55
CA ASP A 454 -37.61 9.18 -25.94
C ASP A 454 -38.75 10.21 -26.06
N GLY A 455 -38.38 11.43 -26.43
CA GLY A 455 -39.34 12.52 -26.63
C GLY A 455 -40.23 12.38 -27.86
N LYS A 456 -39.95 11.43 -28.78
CA LYS A 456 -40.72 11.24 -30.02
C LYS A 456 -41.96 10.38 -29.80
N ILE A 457 -42.00 9.58 -28.73
CA ILE A 457 -43.12 8.69 -28.41
C ILE A 457 -43.85 9.22 -27.18
N ARG A 458 -45.15 9.49 -27.30
CA ARG A 458 -46.03 9.82 -26.17
C ARG A 458 -46.94 8.65 -25.84
N ILE A 459 -47.01 8.30 -24.56
CA ILE A 459 -47.93 7.28 -24.04
C ILE A 459 -49.18 7.97 -23.48
N GLU A 460 -50.35 7.56 -23.97
CA GLU A 460 -51.64 7.95 -23.43
C GLU A 460 -52.27 6.73 -22.74
N ARG A 461 -52.79 6.95 -21.53
CA ARG A 461 -53.44 5.90 -20.74
C ARG A 461 -54.90 6.29 -20.55
N ASP A 462 -55.79 5.54 -21.17
CA ASP A 462 -57.22 5.63 -20.88
C ASP A 462 -57.58 4.56 -19.85
N VAL A 463 -58.21 4.98 -18.74
CA VAL A 463 -58.67 4.06 -17.69
C VAL A 463 -60.19 3.98 -17.81
N GLY A 464 -60.65 3.00 -18.60
CA GLY A 464 -62.07 2.72 -18.74
C GLY A 464 -62.67 2.25 -17.42
N GLN A 465 -63.49 3.10 -16.79
CA GLN A 465 -64.30 2.72 -15.64
C GLN A 465 -65.45 1.84 -16.15
N CYS A 466 -65.42 0.55 -15.82
CA CYS A 466 -66.52 -0.36 -16.13
C CYS A 466 -67.62 -0.14 -15.07
N ASP A 467 -68.46 0.86 -15.29
CA ASP A 467 -69.68 0.99 -14.51
C ASP A 467 -70.58 -0.21 -14.85
N ARG A 468 -70.68 -1.15 -13.91
CA ARG A 468 -71.74 -2.17 -13.94
C ARG A 468 -73.08 -1.43 -13.87
N PRO A 469 -73.98 -1.55 -14.87
CA PRO A 469 -75.33 -1.04 -14.71
C PRO A 469 -76.01 -1.81 -13.57
N GLY A 470 -76.58 -1.05 -12.63
CA GLY A 470 -77.22 -1.59 -11.44
C GLY A 470 -78.41 -2.49 -11.79
N SER A 471 -78.54 -3.56 -11.01
CA SER A 471 -79.79 -4.31 -10.85
C SER A 471 -80.13 -4.30 -9.37
N GLY A 472 -81.22 -3.61 -9.02
CA GLY A 472 -81.77 -3.50 -7.68
C GLY A 472 -82.69 -2.29 -7.58
#